data_AF-A0AAU7YBS7-F1
#
_entry.id   AF-A0AAU7YBS7-F1
#
_cell.length_a   1.000
_cell.length_b   1.000
_cell.length_c   1.000
_cell.angle_alpha   90.00
_cell.angle_beta   90.00
_cell.angle_gamma   90.00
#
_symmetry.space_group_name_H-M   'P 1'
#
loop_
_entity.id
_entity.type
_entity.pdbx_description
1 polymer ?
#
loop_
_entity_poly.entity_id
_entity_poly.type
_entity_poly.pdbx_seq_one_letter_code
_entity_poly.pdbx_strand_id
1 'polypeptide(L)'
;MAASSVLIWPINPTIEAEQKAAALWLENRGQQPVDLQVRVMTWRQGNFDDQLDAQRTIIGSPPVVTIAPGKRQMIRLIATQPAPAGTEQAYRVLVDEMLRPDAQVDPQLGVKFQMRYSVPLFVFGGGAGPEPVSGAKPREGVQILQPRLSYQVRQEGGRRYLFLSNQGPAHARLSKVSLRQGGASTLIADGLLGYVLPGAQMRWQLPERAPSGNFVLEARINEQAEPQPIPAH
;
A
#
# COMPACT_ATOMS: atom_id res chain seq x y z
N MET A 1 -29.63 -2.59 8.17
CA MET A 1 -28.28 -2.16 8.59
C MET A 1 -27.35 -2.34 7.41
N ALA A 2 -26.89 -1.25 6.78
CA ALA A 2 -25.98 -1.33 5.65
C ALA A 2 -24.66 -0.68 6.07
N ALA A 3 -23.58 -1.46 6.04
CA ALA A 3 -22.24 -0.90 6.09
C ALA A 3 -22.08 0.07 4.90
N SER A 4 -21.46 1.24 5.14
CA SER A 4 -20.96 2.07 4.05
C SER A 4 -20.02 1.20 3.20
N SER A 5 -20.35 1.04 1.92
CA SER A 5 -19.55 0.25 0.98
C SER A 5 -18.91 1.22 0.01
N VAL A 6 -17.78 1.80 0.40
CA VAL A 6 -17.01 2.68 -0.49
C VAL A 6 -16.08 1.80 -1.33
N LEU A 7 -16.32 1.78 -2.64
CA LEU A 7 -15.39 1.21 -3.61
C LEU A 7 -14.33 2.26 -3.95
N ILE A 8 -13.06 1.86 -3.93
CA ILE A 8 -11.93 2.72 -4.25
C ILE A 8 -11.16 2.13 -5.44
N TRP A 9 -10.90 2.96 -6.46
CA TRP A 9 -10.17 2.54 -7.65
C TRP A 9 -9.33 3.68 -8.26
N PRO A 10 -8.10 3.42 -8.73
CA PRO A 10 -7.35 2.17 -8.59
C PRO A 10 -6.85 1.98 -7.15
N ILE A 11 -6.44 0.76 -6.80
CA ILE A 11 -5.89 0.43 -5.47
C ILE A 11 -4.39 0.71 -5.35
N ASN A 12 -3.69 0.89 -6.48
CA ASN A 12 -2.27 1.23 -6.56
C ASN A 12 -2.07 2.41 -7.53
N PRO A 13 -2.61 3.61 -7.24
CA PRO A 13 -2.35 4.78 -8.05
C PRO A 13 -0.87 5.15 -8.06
N THR A 14 -0.39 5.61 -9.21
CA THR A 14 0.96 6.17 -9.39
C THR A 14 0.87 7.54 -10.05
N ILE A 15 1.85 8.41 -9.77
CA ILE A 15 2.11 9.63 -10.54
C ILE A 15 3.49 9.48 -11.15
N GLU A 16 3.54 9.23 -12.45
CA GLU A 16 4.81 9.17 -13.20
C GLU A 16 5.41 10.56 -13.39
N ALA A 17 6.70 10.64 -13.71
CA ALA A 17 7.45 11.90 -13.73
C ALA A 17 6.88 12.99 -14.65
N GLU A 18 6.27 12.61 -15.77
CA GLU A 18 5.66 13.52 -16.73
C GLU A 18 4.22 13.92 -16.33
N GLN A 19 3.64 13.23 -15.35
CA GLN A 19 2.28 13.45 -14.88
C GLN A 19 2.27 14.45 -13.72
N LYS A 20 1.33 15.41 -13.79
CA LYS A 20 1.10 16.35 -12.66
C LYS A 20 0.08 15.81 -11.65
N ALA A 21 -0.68 14.79 -12.01
CA ALA A 21 -1.73 14.26 -11.17
C ALA A 21 -2.16 12.85 -11.56
N ALA A 22 -2.74 12.13 -10.60
CA ALA A 22 -3.45 10.87 -10.79
C ALA A 22 -4.93 11.01 -10.36
N ALA A 23 -5.78 10.13 -10.86
CA ALA A 23 -7.20 10.07 -10.46
C ALA A 23 -7.43 8.90 -9.50
N LEU A 24 -8.17 9.18 -8.42
CA LEU A 24 -8.70 8.18 -7.49
C LEU A 24 -10.22 8.30 -7.45
N TRP A 25 -10.91 7.25 -7.84
CA TRP A 25 -12.37 7.18 -7.84
C TRP A 25 -12.88 6.58 -6.54
N LEU A 26 -13.85 7.26 -5.94
CA LEU A 26 -14.59 6.82 -4.77
C LEU A 26 -16.05 6.62 -5.19
N GLU A 27 -16.60 5.42 -5.02
CA GLU A 27 -17.99 5.11 -5.35
C GLU A 27 -18.72 4.61 -4.11
N ASN A 28 -19.85 5.23 -3.81
CA ASN A 28 -20.70 4.80 -2.70
C ASN A 28 -21.67 3.71 -3.18
N ARG A 29 -21.38 2.46 -2.84
CA ARG A 29 -22.24 1.28 -3.08
C ARG A 29 -23.21 1.00 -1.92
N GLY A 30 -23.25 1.88 -0.93
CA GLY A 30 -24.22 1.85 0.16
C GLY A 30 -25.58 2.42 -0.26
N GLN A 31 -26.51 2.37 0.69
CA GLN A 31 -27.90 2.86 0.52
C GLN A 31 -28.12 4.26 1.12
N GLN A 32 -27.11 4.83 1.79
CA GLN A 32 -27.15 6.15 2.40
C GLN A 32 -25.99 7.01 1.89
N PRO A 33 -26.14 8.34 1.80
CA PRO A 33 -25.02 9.21 1.46
C PRO A 33 -23.87 9.06 2.47
N VAL A 34 -22.62 9.15 1.99
CA VAL A 34 -21.42 9.05 2.82
C VAL A 34 -20.61 10.34 2.72
N ASP A 35 -20.16 10.86 3.85
CA ASP A 35 -19.28 12.02 3.91
C ASP A 35 -17.84 11.55 4.13
N LEU A 36 -16.95 11.92 3.22
CA LEU A 36 -15.57 11.45 3.18
C LEU A 36 -14.61 12.64 3.27
N GLN A 37 -13.57 12.50 4.10
CA GLN A 37 -12.41 13.37 4.11
C GLN A 37 -11.22 12.65 3.46
N VAL A 38 -10.51 13.33 2.57
CA VAL A 38 -9.31 12.81 1.89
C VAL A 38 -8.08 13.58 2.35
N ARG A 39 -7.05 12.85 2.79
CA ARG A 39 -5.74 13.39 3.17
C ARG A 39 -4.65 12.57 2.51
N VAL A 40 -3.55 13.20 2.14
CA VAL A 40 -2.36 12.49 1.64
C VAL A 40 -1.23 12.69 2.64
N MET A 41 -0.64 11.59 3.10
CA MET A 41 0.45 11.59 4.09
C MET A 41 1.72 11.09 3.43
N THR A 42 2.88 11.66 3.75
CA THR A 42 4.17 11.05 3.41
C THR A 42 4.28 9.75 4.17
N TRP A 43 4.68 8.68 3.48
CA TRP A 43 4.80 7.36 4.06
C TRP A 43 6.27 6.95 4.14
N ARG A 44 6.73 6.71 5.36
CA ARG A 44 8.06 6.20 5.67
C ARG A 44 7.95 4.93 6.47
N GLN A 45 9.04 4.18 6.54
CA GLN A 45 9.16 3.01 7.39
C GLN A 45 10.40 3.15 8.26
N GLY A 46 10.21 2.98 9.56
CA GLY A 46 11.26 3.13 10.56
C GLY A 46 10.90 2.35 11.81
N ASN A 47 11.91 1.76 12.47
CA ASN A 47 11.70 0.86 13.62
C ASN A 47 10.73 -0.30 13.31
N PHE A 48 10.75 -0.80 12.07
CA PHE A 48 9.90 -1.88 11.58
C PHE A 48 8.39 -1.56 11.58
N ASP A 49 8.02 -0.27 11.53
CA ASP A 49 6.64 0.20 11.50
C ASP A 49 6.43 1.29 10.43
N ASP A 50 5.18 1.47 10.02
CA ASP A 50 4.76 2.54 9.11
C ASP A 50 4.67 3.88 9.85
N GLN A 51 5.27 4.92 9.28
CA GLN A 51 5.24 6.29 9.80
C GLN A 51 4.57 7.20 8.76
N LEU A 52 3.55 7.95 9.20
CA LEU A 52 2.76 8.83 8.36
C LEU A 52 2.91 10.29 8.81
N ASP A 53 3.54 11.10 7.96
CA ASP A 53 3.79 12.52 8.24
C ASP A 53 2.90 13.42 7.38
N ALA A 54 2.49 14.56 7.95
CA ALA A 54 1.79 15.59 7.20
C ALA A 54 2.71 16.22 6.16
N GLN A 55 2.17 16.54 4.98
CA GLN A 55 2.93 17.05 3.84
C GLN A 55 2.08 17.99 2.97
N ARG A 56 2.73 18.70 2.03
CA ARG A 56 2.07 19.65 1.10
C ARG A 56 2.48 19.45 -0.37
N THR A 57 3.28 18.43 -0.66
CA THR A 57 3.79 18.08 -1.99
C THR A 57 2.74 17.36 -2.83
N ILE A 58 1.79 16.66 -2.21
CA ILE A 58 0.67 15.98 -2.86
C ILE A 58 -0.66 16.45 -2.25
N ILE A 59 -1.58 16.92 -3.09
CA ILE A 59 -2.91 17.41 -2.67
C ILE A 59 -4.01 16.53 -3.26
N GLY A 60 -4.92 16.04 -2.42
CA GLY A 60 -6.16 15.38 -2.86
C GLY A 60 -7.30 16.39 -2.99
N SER A 61 -7.88 16.52 -4.19
CA SER A 61 -8.94 17.49 -4.47
C SER A 61 -10.19 16.82 -5.08
N PRO A 62 -11.41 17.06 -4.54
CA PRO A 62 -11.69 17.83 -3.33
C PRO A 62 -11.22 17.10 -2.05
N PRO A 63 -10.87 17.83 -0.97
CA PRO A 63 -10.42 17.22 0.29
C PRO A 63 -11.57 16.71 1.17
N VAL A 64 -12.80 17.15 0.91
CA VAL A 64 -14.02 16.69 1.57
C VAL A 64 -15.11 16.54 0.51
N VAL A 65 -15.85 15.44 0.56
CA VAL A 65 -16.97 15.20 -0.36
C VAL A 65 -18.08 14.40 0.29
N THR A 66 -19.32 14.73 -0.06
CA THR A 66 -20.51 13.90 0.18
C THR A 66 -20.84 13.13 -1.09
N ILE A 67 -20.90 11.80 -1.01
CA ILE A 67 -21.23 10.94 -2.15
C ILE A 67 -22.58 10.27 -1.90
N ALA A 68 -23.57 10.59 -2.72
CA ALA A 68 -24.90 9.97 -2.67
C ALA A 68 -24.86 8.47 -3.06
N PRO A 69 -25.87 7.67 -2.67
CA PRO A 69 -25.97 6.25 -3.03
C PRO A 69 -25.84 6.02 -4.55
N GLY A 70 -25.02 5.03 -4.94
CA GLY A 70 -24.75 4.67 -6.33
C GLY A 70 -23.98 5.72 -7.13
N LYS A 71 -23.49 6.79 -6.50
CA LYS A 71 -22.69 7.83 -7.17
C LYS A 71 -21.21 7.61 -6.96
N ARG A 72 -20.42 8.18 -7.87
CA ARG A 72 -18.96 8.20 -7.83
C ARG A 72 -18.44 9.62 -7.83
N GLN A 73 -17.35 9.84 -7.10
CA GLN A 73 -16.57 11.07 -7.09
C GLN A 73 -15.14 10.76 -7.53
N MET A 74 -14.60 11.61 -8.41
CA MET A 74 -13.16 11.62 -8.69
C MET A 74 -12.46 12.53 -7.69
N ILE A 75 -11.42 12.00 -7.06
CA ILE A 75 -10.44 12.75 -6.29
C ILE A 75 -9.17 12.86 -7.15
N ARG A 76 -8.76 14.09 -7.46
CA ARG A 76 -7.53 14.36 -8.18
C ARG A 76 -6.38 14.44 -7.17
N LEU A 77 -5.41 13.53 -7.29
CA LEU A 77 -4.17 13.51 -6.51
C LEU A 77 -3.12 14.31 -7.29
N ILE A 78 -2.77 15.51 -6.82
CA ILE A 78 -1.97 16.49 -7.58
C ILE A 78 -0.59 16.60 -6.93
N ALA A 79 0.47 16.39 -7.71
CA ALA A 79 1.82 16.73 -7.30
C ALA A 79 2.05 18.24 -7.51
N THR A 80 2.34 18.96 -6.43
CA THR A 80 2.57 20.42 -6.45
C THR A 80 4.00 20.78 -6.85
N GLN A 81 4.92 19.82 -6.74
CA GLN A 81 6.30 19.91 -7.19
C GLN A 81 6.78 18.57 -7.76
N PRO A 82 7.75 18.55 -8.69
CA PRO A 82 8.36 17.31 -9.15
C PRO A 82 9.03 16.55 -8.00
N ALA A 83 8.95 15.22 -8.04
CA ALA A 83 9.76 14.37 -7.16
C ALA A 83 11.24 14.42 -7.59
N PRO A 84 12.19 14.17 -6.66
CA PRO A 84 13.62 14.13 -7.01
C PRO A 84 13.90 13.12 -8.13
N ALA A 85 14.70 13.52 -9.11
CA ALA A 85 15.04 12.70 -10.27
C ALA A 85 15.62 11.34 -9.87
N GLY A 86 15.26 10.29 -10.60
CA GLY A 86 15.72 8.93 -10.32
C GLY A 86 15.15 8.29 -9.04
N THR A 87 14.16 8.90 -8.39
CA THR A 87 13.60 8.38 -7.13
C THR A 87 12.12 8.01 -7.23
N GLU A 88 11.71 7.13 -6.31
CA GLU A 88 10.32 6.88 -5.96
C GLU A 88 10.03 7.51 -4.58
N GLN A 89 8.93 8.23 -4.46
CA GLN A 89 8.42 8.77 -3.20
C GLN A 89 7.11 8.07 -2.83
N ALA A 90 6.98 7.64 -1.57
CA ALA A 90 5.83 6.89 -1.08
C ALA A 90 4.90 7.76 -0.23
N TYR A 91 3.60 7.59 -0.45
CA TYR A 91 2.54 8.29 0.25
C TYR A 91 1.39 7.33 0.60
N ARG A 92 0.56 7.71 1.57
CA ARG A 92 -0.75 7.09 1.82
C ARG A 92 -1.85 8.12 1.59
N VAL A 93 -2.82 7.77 0.75
CA VAL A 93 -4.09 8.49 0.64
C VAL A 93 -5.03 7.90 1.68
N LEU A 94 -5.31 8.67 2.71
CA LEU A 94 -6.28 8.35 3.74
C LEU A 94 -7.65 8.87 3.31
N VAL A 95 -8.63 7.98 3.28
CA VAL A 95 -10.04 8.30 3.04
C VAL A 95 -10.81 7.96 4.30
N ASP A 96 -11.21 8.98 5.04
CA ASP A 96 -11.89 8.88 6.33
C ASP A 96 -13.39 9.09 6.15
N GLU A 97 -14.20 8.16 6.66
CA GLU A 97 -15.63 8.38 6.80
C GLU A 97 -15.92 9.28 8.00
N MET A 98 -16.61 10.39 7.74
CA MET A 98 -17.01 11.35 8.76
C MET A 98 -18.39 11.01 9.31
N LEU A 99 -18.58 11.17 10.62
CA LEU A 99 -19.91 11.08 11.21
C LEU A 99 -20.70 12.36 10.90
N ARG A 100 -21.95 12.16 10.48
CA ARG A 100 -22.91 13.24 10.44
C ARG A 100 -23.35 13.61 11.86
N PRO A 101 -23.43 14.90 12.21
CA PRO A 101 -23.88 15.35 13.54
C PRO A 101 -25.30 14.91 13.90
N ASP A 102 -26.16 14.69 12.90
CA ASP A 102 -27.58 14.36 13.03
C ASP A 102 -27.87 12.86 13.01
N ALA A 103 -26.84 12.01 12.96
CA ALA A 103 -27.04 10.58 13.01
C ALA A 103 -27.55 10.20 14.41
N GLN A 104 -28.87 10.05 14.54
CA GLN A 104 -29.53 9.56 15.74
C GLN A 104 -28.79 8.32 16.25
N VAL A 105 -28.15 8.48 17.40
CA VAL A 105 -27.62 7.35 18.16
C VAL A 105 -28.84 6.68 18.77
N ASP A 106 -29.40 5.70 18.06
CA ASP A 106 -30.41 4.83 18.65
C ASP A 106 -29.72 4.02 19.76
N PRO A 107 -30.08 4.19 21.05
CA PRO A 107 -29.45 3.50 22.15
C PRO A 107 -29.62 1.96 22.10
N GLN A 108 -30.54 1.45 21.27
CA GLN A 108 -30.77 0.02 21.05
C GLN A 108 -29.92 -0.55 19.90
N LEU A 109 -29.30 0.30 19.07
CA LEU A 109 -28.43 -0.09 17.98
C LEU A 109 -26.96 0.02 18.42
N GLY A 110 -26.29 -1.14 18.43
CA GLY A 110 -24.92 -1.32 18.86
C GLY A 110 -23.86 -0.50 18.09
N VAL A 111 -22.61 -0.75 18.48
CA VAL A 111 -21.37 -0.10 18.01
C VAL A 111 -21.45 0.42 16.57
N LYS A 112 -21.30 1.74 16.39
CA LYS A 112 -21.17 2.40 15.08
C LYS A 112 -19.69 2.49 14.69
N PHE A 113 -19.33 1.86 13.58
CA PHE A 113 -17.95 1.88 13.06
C PHE A 113 -17.74 3.07 12.13
N GLN A 114 -16.61 3.75 12.28
CA GLN A 114 -16.08 4.70 11.30
C GLN A 114 -15.00 4.00 10.48
N MET A 115 -15.10 4.08 9.16
CA MET A 115 -14.12 3.45 8.27
C MET A 115 -13.02 4.44 7.90
N ARG A 116 -11.76 3.99 7.98
CA ARG A 116 -10.60 4.65 7.36
C ARG A 116 -10.00 3.71 6.33
N TYR A 117 -9.96 4.15 5.08
CA TYR A 117 -9.26 3.47 4.02
C TYR A 117 -7.87 4.09 3.84
N SER A 118 -6.85 3.26 3.60
CA SER A 118 -5.47 3.70 3.39
C SER A 118 -4.94 3.11 2.09
N VAL A 119 -4.83 3.95 1.07
CA VAL A 119 -4.41 3.56 -0.29
C VAL A 119 -2.96 4.00 -0.51
N PRO A 120 -2.06 3.13 -0.98
CA PRO A 120 -0.71 3.55 -1.32
C PRO A 120 -0.73 4.49 -2.54
N LEU A 121 0.20 5.44 -2.59
CA LEU A 121 0.46 6.27 -3.75
C LEU A 121 1.97 6.38 -3.93
N PHE A 122 2.46 6.09 -5.14
CA PHE A 122 3.87 6.21 -5.48
C PHE A 122 4.07 7.29 -6.54
N VAL A 123 5.05 8.17 -6.32
CA VAL A 123 5.35 9.30 -7.19
C VAL A 123 6.78 9.17 -7.67
N PHE A 124 6.98 9.16 -8.99
CA PHE A 124 8.28 8.97 -9.62
C PHE A 124 8.86 10.31 -10.09
N GLY A 125 10.14 10.54 -9.83
CA GLY A 125 10.86 11.70 -10.35
C GLY A 125 11.40 11.48 -11.76
N GLY A 126 11.82 12.57 -12.42
CA GLY A 126 12.34 12.56 -13.78
C GLY A 126 13.36 11.44 -14.04
N GLY A 127 13.20 10.73 -15.16
CA GLY A 127 14.09 9.63 -15.56
C GLY A 127 13.87 8.32 -14.82
N ALA A 128 12.92 8.24 -13.88
CA ALA A 128 12.54 7.01 -13.19
C ALA A 128 11.07 6.66 -13.44
N GLY A 129 10.76 5.37 -13.43
CA GLY A 129 9.39 4.89 -13.60
C GLY A 129 9.15 3.54 -12.92
N PRO A 130 7.86 3.19 -12.71
CA PRO A 130 7.46 1.88 -12.21
C PRO A 130 7.70 0.81 -13.27
N GLU A 131 7.73 -0.45 -12.84
CA GLU A 131 7.64 -1.58 -13.75
C GLU A 131 6.37 -1.48 -14.62
N PRO A 132 6.46 -1.59 -15.96
CA PRO A 132 5.30 -1.47 -16.82
C PRO A 132 4.27 -2.58 -16.56
N VAL A 133 3.01 -2.19 -16.45
CA VAL A 133 1.90 -3.15 -16.37
C VAL A 133 1.74 -3.84 -17.72
N SER A 134 1.62 -5.18 -17.73
CA SER A 134 1.27 -5.98 -18.91
C SER A 134 2.27 -5.94 -20.08
N GLY A 135 3.58 -6.02 -19.81
CA GLY A 135 4.59 -6.23 -20.84
C GLY A 135 4.78 -5.07 -21.83
N ALA A 136 4.23 -3.88 -21.51
CA ALA A 136 4.53 -2.67 -22.25
C ALA A 136 6.03 -2.37 -22.19
N LYS A 137 6.61 -1.90 -23.29
CA LYS A 137 8.02 -1.50 -23.31
C LYS A 137 8.23 -0.30 -22.39
N PRO A 138 9.30 -0.28 -21.57
CA PRO A 138 9.73 0.92 -20.88
C PRO A 138 9.84 2.09 -21.86
N ARG A 139 9.45 3.29 -21.41
CA ARG A 139 9.67 4.50 -22.21
C ARG A 139 11.17 4.73 -22.38
N GLU A 140 11.57 5.20 -23.55
CA GLU A 140 12.96 5.55 -23.82
C GLU A 140 13.44 6.63 -22.83
N GLY A 141 14.64 6.45 -22.28
CA GLY A 141 15.21 7.36 -21.28
C GLY A 141 14.65 7.22 -19.86
N VAL A 142 13.76 6.26 -19.59
CA VAL A 142 13.23 5.99 -18.25
C VAL A 142 13.87 4.74 -17.65
N GLN A 143 14.52 4.90 -16.50
CA GLN A 143 15.02 3.80 -15.68
C GLN A 143 13.88 3.18 -14.88
N ILE A 144 13.67 1.87 -15.05
CA ILE A 144 12.72 1.11 -14.23
C ILE A 144 13.34 0.89 -12.85
N LEU A 145 12.69 1.41 -11.81
CA LEU A 145 13.11 1.20 -10.43
C LEU A 145 12.57 -0.15 -9.94
N GLN A 146 13.43 -0.94 -9.29
CA GLN A 146 13.08 -2.28 -8.81
C GLN A 146 13.48 -2.45 -7.33
N PRO A 147 12.69 -3.20 -6.53
CA PRO A 147 13.11 -3.56 -5.18
C PRO A 147 14.28 -4.55 -5.22
N ARG A 148 15.12 -4.52 -4.19
CA ARG A 148 16.18 -5.52 -3.97
C ARG A 148 16.03 -6.07 -2.56
N LEU A 149 15.33 -7.20 -2.46
CA LEU A 149 14.95 -7.80 -1.18
C LEU A 149 15.99 -8.80 -0.69
N SER A 150 16.18 -8.84 0.62
CA SER A 150 16.83 -9.95 1.33
C SER A 150 16.11 -10.21 2.65
N TYR A 151 16.20 -11.43 3.17
CA TYR A 151 15.56 -11.79 4.44
C TYR A 151 16.51 -12.43 5.44
N GLN A 152 16.15 -12.32 6.71
CA GLN A 152 16.76 -13.03 7.84
C GLN A 152 15.66 -13.46 8.81
N VAL A 153 15.89 -14.57 9.53
CA VAL A 153 15.05 -14.91 10.68
C VAL A 153 15.82 -14.65 11.96
N ARG A 154 15.19 -13.95 12.91
CA ARG A 154 15.77 -13.69 14.23
C ARG A 154 14.80 -14.12 15.33
N GLN A 155 15.36 -14.49 16.48
CA GLN A 155 14.62 -14.75 17.70
C GLN A 155 14.65 -13.51 18.57
N GLU A 156 13.49 -12.97 18.94
CA GLU A 156 13.35 -11.83 19.83
C GLU A 156 12.23 -12.10 20.83
N GLY A 157 12.53 -12.01 22.13
CA GLY A 157 11.53 -12.23 23.18
C GLY A 157 10.85 -13.61 23.13
N GLY A 158 11.59 -14.65 22.75
CA GLY A 158 11.07 -16.02 22.60
C GLY A 158 10.19 -16.25 21.37
N ARG A 159 10.09 -15.27 20.45
CA ARG A 159 9.34 -15.36 19.20
C ARG A 159 10.29 -15.28 18.01
N ARG A 160 9.94 -15.96 16.92
CA ARG A 160 10.66 -15.88 15.64
C ARG A 160 10.06 -14.79 14.77
N TYR A 161 10.92 -13.96 14.20
CA TYR A 161 10.54 -12.87 13.29
C TYR A 161 11.26 -13.04 11.95
N LEU A 162 10.50 -12.89 10.87
CA LEU A 162 11.02 -12.69 9.52
C LEU A 162 11.34 -11.21 9.35
N PHE A 163 12.63 -10.88 9.24
CA PHE A 163 13.12 -9.57 8.90
C PHE A 163 13.35 -9.49 7.40
N LEU A 164 12.84 -8.43 6.77
CA LEU A 164 12.96 -8.21 5.33
C LEU A 164 13.54 -6.82 5.09
N SER A 165 14.64 -6.75 4.33
CA SER A 165 15.28 -5.50 3.95
C SER A 165 15.11 -5.26 2.46
N ASN A 166 14.78 -4.03 2.08
CA ASN A 166 14.79 -3.58 0.70
C ASN A 166 15.94 -2.58 0.48
N GLN A 167 16.97 -3.00 -0.24
CA GLN A 167 18.10 -2.15 -0.62
C GLN A 167 17.97 -1.57 -2.03
N GLY A 168 16.82 -1.80 -2.68
CA GLY A 168 16.52 -1.28 -4.01
C GLY A 168 15.85 0.10 -3.96
N PRO A 169 15.81 0.82 -5.10
CA PRO A 169 15.23 2.16 -5.20
C PRO A 169 13.69 2.21 -5.34
N ALA A 170 13.01 1.05 -5.45
CA ALA A 170 11.54 0.98 -5.48
C ALA A 170 10.99 0.15 -4.33
N HIS A 171 9.76 0.43 -3.93
CA HIS A 171 9.04 -0.36 -2.95
C HIS A 171 8.84 -1.82 -3.41
N ALA A 172 8.67 -2.70 -2.42
CA ALA A 172 8.11 -4.02 -2.61
C ALA A 172 6.78 -4.15 -1.90
N ARG A 173 5.74 -4.57 -2.60
CA ARG A 173 4.48 -5.08 -2.06
C ARG A 173 4.54 -6.60 -2.03
N LEU A 174 4.48 -7.20 -0.85
CA LEU A 174 4.56 -8.65 -0.69
C LEU A 174 3.17 -9.26 -0.51
N SER A 175 2.85 -10.24 -1.33
CA SER A 175 1.62 -11.04 -1.22
C SER A 175 1.90 -12.51 -1.52
N LYS A 176 0.96 -13.42 -1.20
CA LYS A 176 1.12 -14.87 -1.46
C LYS A 176 2.47 -15.39 -0.93
N VAL A 177 2.77 -15.07 0.33
CA VAL A 177 4.06 -15.34 0.94
C VAL A 177 4.10 -16.75 1.51
N SER A 178 5.12 -17.52 1.17
CA SER A 178 5.31 -18.89 1.67
C SER A 178 6.77 -19.19 2.00
N LEU A 179 6.99 -20.16 2.87
CA LEU A 179 8.30 -20.73 3.18
C LEU A 179 8.38 -22.12 2.58
N ARG A 180 9.32 -22.36 1.67
CA ARG A 180 9.58 -23.68 1.09
C ARG A 180 10.76 -24.35 1.76
N GLN A 181 10.55 -25.56 2.25
CA GLN A 181 11.61 -26.41 2.82
C GLN A 181 11.47 -27.82 2.26
N GLY A 182 12.46 -28.24 1.46
CA GLY A 182 12.34 -29.47 0.67
C GLY A 182 11.13 -29.39 -0.27
N GLY A 183 10.28 -30.43 -0.28
CA GLY A 183 9.04 -30.47 -1.05
C GLY A 183 7.82 -29.83 -0.36
N ALA A 184 7.95 -29.34 0.87
CA ALA A 184 6.84 -28.76 1.63
C ALA A 184 6.80 -27.24 1.49
N SER A 185 5.59 -26.69 1.35
CA SER A 185 5.34 -25.24 1.35
C SER A 185 4.45 -24.85 2.52
N THR A 186 4.92 -23.90 3.32
CA THR A 186 4.17 -23.35 4.46
C THR A 186 3.69 -21.95 4.13
N LEU A 187 2.37 -21.77 4.03
CA LEU A 187 1.78 -20.46 3.76
C LEU A 187 1.95 -19.52 4.96
N ILE A 188 2.51 -18.33 4.73
CA ILE A 188 2.64 -17.26 5.72
C ILE A 188 1.51 -16.24 5.55
N ALA A 189 1.22 -15.84 4.30
CA ALA A 189 0.13 -14.94 3.98
C ALA A 189 -0.46 -15.26 2.61
N ASP A 190 -1.78 -15.48 2.56
CA ASP A 190 -2.49 -15.66 1.27
C ASP A 190 -2.77 -14.33 0.56
N GLY A 191 -2.96 -13.26 1.33
CA GLY A 191 -3.18 -11.90 0.82
C GLY A 191 -1.91 -11.04 0.88
N LEU A 192 -2.11 -9.73 1.03
CA LEU A 192 -1.05 -8.78 1.34
C LEU A 192 -0.43 -9.13 2.70
N LEU A 193 0.89 -9.37 2.73
CA LEU A 193 1.67 -9.42 3.97
C LEU A 193 2.04 -8.00 4.43
N GLY A 194 2.46 -7.17 3.49
CA GLY A 194 2.84 -5.79 3.75
C GLY A 194 3.75 -5.23 2.67
N TYR A 195 4.38 -4.10 2.97
CA TYR A 195 5.29 -3.41 2.07
C TYR A 195 6.65 -3.22 2.71
N VAL A 196 7.70 -3.14 1.88
CA VAL A 196 9.03 -2.69 2.27
C VAL A 196 9.47 -1.59 1.33
N LEU A 197 9.48 -0.35 1.84
CA LEU A 197 9.85 0.85 1.09
C LEU A 197 11.35 0.86 0.73
N PRO A 198 11.78 1.69 -0.24
CA PRO A 198 13.19 1.84 -0.58
C PRO A 198 14.06 2.14 0.65
N GLY A 199 15.13 1.36 0.85
CA GLY A 199 16.06 1.51 1.98
C GLY A 199 15.50 1.08 3.33
N ALA A 200 14.25 0.60 3.41
CA ALA A 200 13.61 0.25 4.65
C ALA A 200 13.83 -1.22 5.05
N GLN A 201 13.53 -1.50 6.32
CA GLN A 201 13.44 -2.85 6.86
C GLN A 201 12.13 -3.00 7.62
N MET A 202 11.43 -4.12 7.39
CA MET A 202 10.20 -4.49 8.11
C MET A 202 10.37 -5.88 8.72
N ARG A 203 9.49 -6.21 9.67
CA ARG A 203 9.46 -7.54 10.27
C ARG A 203 8.04 -8.03 10.51
N TRP A 204 7.86 -9.34 10.39
CA TRP A 204 6.62 -10.02 10.75
C TRP A 204 6.92 -11.20 11.65
N GLN A 205 6.08 -11.41 12.67
CA GLN A 205 6.19 -12.61 13.49
C GLN A 205 5.88 -13.84 12.63
N LEU A 206 6.76 -14.83 12.65
CA LEU A 206 6.49 -16.11 12.01
C LEU A 206 5.53 -16.93 12.88
N PRO A 207 4.51 -17.58 12.28
CA PRO A 207 3.64 -18.48 13.02
C PRO A 207 4.43 -19.72 13.47
N GLU A 208 3.96 -20.40 14.51
CA GLU A 208 4.64 -21.58 15.07
C GLU A 208 4.84 -22.71 14.05
N ARG A 209 3.92 -22.83 13.09
CA ARG A 209 4.01 -23.77 11.96
C ARG A 209 5.15 -23.49 10.98
N ALA A 210 5.81 -22.34 11.07
CA ALA A 210 6.89 -21.97 10.15
C ALA A 210 8.10 -22.90 10.34
N PRO A 211 8.63 -23.50 9.26
CA PRO A 211 9.76 -24.42 9.34
C PRO A 211 10.97 -23.78 10.02
N SER A 212 11.73 -24.58 10.76
CA SER A 212 13.02 -24.20 11.35
C SER A 212 14.16 -24.61 10.43
N GLY A 213 15.32 -23.95 10.53
CA GLY A 213 16.48 -24.25 9.67
C GLY A 213 16.37 -23.62 8.28
N ASN A 214 16.96 -24.26 7.28
CA ASN A 214 17.06 -23.72 5.92
C ASN A 214 15.74 -23.88 5.17
N PHE A 215 15.18 -22.76 4.71
CA PHE A 215 14.04 -22.69 3.82
C PHE A 215 14.28 -21.58 2.81
N VAL A 216 13.50 -21.55 1.74
CA VAL A 216 13.45 -20.44 0.77
C VAL A 216 12.18 -19.63 1.04
N LEU A 217 12.32 -18.33 1.22
CA LEU A 217 11.17 -17.41 1.24
C LEU A 217 10.73 -17.14 -0.20
N GLU A 218 9.45 -17.33 -0.47
CA GLU A 218 8.85 -16.93 -1.74
C GLU A 218 7.71 -15.94 -1.49
N ALA A 219 7.59 -14.95 -2.37
CA ALA A 219 6.49 -14.00 -2.36
C ALA A 219 6.20 -13.49 -3.76
N ARG A 220 4.93 -13.18 -4.01
CA ARG A 220 4.54 -12.37 -5.17
C ARG A 220 4.85 -10.90 -4.88
N ILE A 221 5.74 -10.32 -5.67
CA ILE A 221 6.26 -8.95 -5.49
C ILE A 221 5.54 -8.02 -6.47
N ASN A 222 4.96 -6.93 -5.95
CA ASN A 222 4.27 -5.90 -6.75
C ASN A 222 3.14 -6.48 -7.63
N GLU A 223 3.24 -6.32 -8.95
CA GLU A 223 2.26 -6.79 -9.94
C GLU A 223 2.75 -8.03 -10.70
N GLN A 224 3.85 -8.66 -10.26
CA GLN A 224 4.31 -9.93 -10.84
C GLN A 224 3.24 -11.01 -10.64
N ALA A 225 3.03 -11.85 -11.65
CA ALA A 225 2.00 -12.89 -11.60
C ALA A 225 2.37 -14.02 -10.64
N GLU A 226 3.64 -14.46 -10.70
CA GLU A 226 4.14 -15.63 -9.98
C GLU A 226 5.00 -15.23 -8.77
N PRO A 227 4.91 -15.98 -7.65
CA PRO A 227 5.84 -15.82 -6.53
C PRO A 227 7.29 -16.01 -6.97
N GLN A 228 8.17 -15.13 -6.47
CA GLN A 228 9.61 -15.19 -6.71
C GLN A 228 10.33 -15.55 -5.41
N PRO A 229 11.46 -16.28 -5.47
CA PRO A 229 12.32 -16.49 -4.32
C PRO A 229 12.97 -15.16 -3.90
N ILE A 230 13.01 -14.91 -2.61
CA ILE A 230 13.75 -13.81 -1.99
C ILE A 230 15.01 -14.42 -1.39
N PRO A 231 16.21 -13.88 -1.65
CA PRO A 231 17.45 -14.43 -1.11
C PRO A 231 17.55 -14.21 0.40
N ALA A 232 18.12 -15.18 1.11
CA ALA A 232 18.60 -14.96 2.46
C ALA A 232 19.79 -14.00 2.42
N HIS A 233 19.94 -13.18 3.47
CA HIS A 233 21.13 -12.37 3.68
C HIS A 233 22.29 -13.24 4.22
#